data_AF-A0AAX3W4A1-F1
#
_entry.id   AF-A0AAX3W4A1-F1
#
_cell.length_a   1.000
_cell.length_b   1.000
_cell.length_c   1.000
_cell.angle_alpha   90.00
_cell.angle_beta   90.00
_cell.angle_gamma   90.00
#
_symmetry.space_group_name_H-M   'P 1'
#
loop_
_entity.id
_entity.type
_entity.pdbx_description
1 polymer ?
#
loop_
_entity_poly.entity_id
_entity_poly.type
_entity_poly.pdbx_seq_one_letter_code
_entity_poly.pdbx_strand_id
1 'polypeptide(L)'
;MIYPVSNPKGVLVWLHGDGAYELSHPDSELYLGGKLGVKKVAKDKNLTLIVPKTPADDYIWWKKGEENSKYLIELISSIPNHDHLWIGSFSGGSEMTTYWLIDQLPMLNIKEGGAVLFGGGGSPKTEGIANHVKKDEIVSGTFPLTWIVGENDYGLQTEDDPFSAIETSKEGQLFYKKQGWKTERKGLKGYEHVLSKDGEGLYGYYLKEYIN
;
A
#
# COMPACT_ATOMS: atom_id res chain seq x y z
N MET A 1 -13.15 -1.35 -7.76
CA MET A 1 -13.00 -1.69 -9.19
C MET A 1 -12.11 -2.92 -9.32
N ILE A 2 -12.37 -3.80 -10.29
CA ILE A 2 -11.53 -4.98 -10.57
C ILE A 2 -11.14 -4.95 -12.04
N TYR A 3 -9.86 -5.12 -12.33
CA TYR A 3 -9.30 -5.19 -13.68
C TYR A 3 -8.66 -6.57 -13.86
N PRO A 4 -9.41 -7.55 -14.40
CA PRO A 4 -8.92 -8.90 -14.57
C PRO A 4 -7.94 -9.01 -15.73
N VAL A 5 -7.08 -10.03 -15.66
CA VAL A 5 -6.25 -10.51 -16.78
C VAL A 5 -6.52 -12.00 -17.00
N SER A 6 -6.19 -12.52 -18.18
CA SER A 6 -6.35 -13.95 -18.48
C SER A 6 -5.29 -14.77 -17.75
N ASN A 7 -5.71 -15.83 -17.05
CA ASN A 7 -4.82 -16.72 -16.28
C ASN A 7 -3.87 -15.93 -15.35
N PRO A 8 -4.41 -15.15 -14.39
CA PRO A 8 -3.61 -14.28 -13.53
C PRO A 8 -2.60 -15.10 -12.71
N LYS A 9 -1.38 -14.59 -12.56
CA LYS A 9 -0.35 -15.18 -11.69
C LYS A 9 -0.54 -14.83 -10.22
N GLY A 10 -1.39 -13.87 -9.93
CA GLY A 10 -1.65 -13.36 -8.60
C GLY A 10 -2.52 -12.12 -8.63
N VAL A 11 -2.49 -11.38 -7.53
CA VAL A 11 -3.30 -10.19 -7.29
C VAL A 11 -2.41 -8.99 -6.98
N LEU A 12 -2.73 -7.84 -7.57
CA LEU A 12 -2.26 -6.53 -7.09
C LEU A 12 -3.43 -5.79 -6.47
N VAL A 13 -3.37 -5.51 -5.18
CA VAL A 13 -4.32 -4.60 -4.53
C VAL A 13 -3.73 -3.20 -4.52
N TRP A 14 -4.49 -2.20 -4.95
CA TRP A 14 -4.13 -0.78 -4.84
C TRP A 14 -5.03 -0.07 -3.84
N LEU A 15 -4.50 0.26 -2.65
CA LEU A 15 -5.25 0.99 -1.63
C LEU A 15 -5.05 2.50 -1.78
N HIS A 16 -6.16 3.21 -1.94
CA HIS A 16 -6.17 4.65 -2.15
C HIS A 16 -5.74 5.44 -0.92
N GLY A 17 -5.27 6.68 -1.15
CA GLY A 17 -5.13 7.68 -0.10
C GLY A 17 -6.47 8.30 0.30
N ASP A 18 -6.47 9.20 1.28
CA ASP A 18 -7.69 9.84 1.76
C ASP A 18 -8.42 10.59 0.62
N GLY A 19 -9.74 10.45 0.58
CA GLY A 19 -10.59 11.02 -0.48
C GLY A 19 -10.73 10.17 -1.75
N ALA A 20 -9.92 9.11 -1.91
CA ALA A 20 -10.07 8.10 -2.96
C ALA A 20 -10.17 8.63 -4.41
N TYR A 21 -9.34 9.63 -4.74
CA TYR A 21 -9.37 10.36 -6.02
C TYR A 21 -9.44 9.45 -7.26
N GLU A 22 -8.67 8.36 -7.26
CA GLU A 22 -8.61 7.40 -8.36
C GLU A 22 -9.92 6.68 -8.67
N LEU A 23 -10.87 6.64 -7.75
CA LEU A 23 -12.18 6.01 -7.98
C LEU A 23 -13.08 6.85 -8.89
N SER A 24 -12.98 8.19 -8.78
CA SER A 24 -13.69 9.13 -9.65
C SER A 24 -12.90 9.50 -10.91
N HIS A 25 -11.58 9.22 -10.91
CA HIS A 25 -10.68 9.50 -12.03
C HIS A 25 -9.86 8.27 -12.44
N PRO A 26 -10.50 7.16 -12.84
CA PRO A 26 -9.82 5.89 -13.09
C PRO A 26 -8.83 5.92 -14.26
N ASP A 27 -8.93 6.91 -15.14
CA ASP A 27 -8.05 7.09 -16.29
C ASP A 27 -6.98 8.19 -16.10
N SER A 28 -6.96 8.85 -14.93
CA SER A 28 -5.92 9.83 -14.61
C SER A 28 -4.53 9.20 -14.62
N GLU A 29 -3.58 9.88 -15.27
CA GLU A 29 -2.16 9.49 -15.29
C GLU A 29 -1.47 9.69 -13.93
N LEU A 30 -2.17 10.32 -12.97
CA LEU A 30 -1.66 10.52 -11.63
C LEU A 30 -1.54 9.22 -10.84
N TYR A 31 -2.44 8.24 -11.04
CA TYR A 31 -2.46 7.00 -10.26
C TYR A 31 -2.66 5.75 -11.13
N LEU A 32 -3.85 5.58 -11.71
CA LEU A 32 -4.26 4.32 -12.34
C LEU A 32 -3.99 4.27 -13.83
N GLY A 33 -4.17 5.38 -14.53
CA GLY A 33 -4.04 5.52 -15.99
C GLY A 33 -2.63 5.88 -16.45
N GLY A 34 -2.45 5.99 -17.76
CA GLY A 34 -1.16 6.36 -18.36
C GLY A 34 -0.15 5.21 -18.47
N LYS A 35 1.02 5.52 -19.04
CA LYS A 35 2.11 4.54 -19.27
C LYS A 35 2.80 4.10 -17.97
N LEU A 36 2.76 4.94 -16.93
CA LEU A 36 3.23 4.65 -15.57
C LEU A 36 2.09 4.35 -14.60
N GLY A 37 0.87 4.09 -15.11
CA GLY A 37 -0.29 3.79 -14.26
C GLY A 37 -0.26 2.41 -13.63
N VAL A 38 -0.88 2.29 -12.47
CA VAL A 38 -1.04 1.01 -11.74
C VAL A 38 -1.74 -0.05 -12.61
N LYS A 39 -2.72 0.32 -13.45
CA LYS A 39 -3.39 -0.60 -14.39
C LYS A 39 -2.41 -1.23 -15.38
N LYS A 40 -1.44 -0.44 -15.86
CA LYS A 40 -0.42 -0.92 -16.80
C LYS A 40 0.51 -1.93 -16.13
N VAL A 41 0.94 -1.66 -14.90
CA VAL A 41 1.81 -2.57 -14.14
C VAL A 41 1.12 -3.91 -13.88
N ALA A 42 -0.12 -3.89 -13.41
CA ALA A 42 -0.86 -5.12 -13.16
C ALA A 42 -0.98 -5.98 -14.42
N LYS A 43 -1.30 -5.36 -15.56
CA LYS A 43 -1.35 -6.03 -16.85
C LYS A 43 0.01 -6.62 -17.26
N ASP A 44 1.08 -5.83 -17.15
CA ASP A 44 2.43 -6.25 -17.54
C ASP A 44 2.96 -7.40 -16.67
N LYS A 45 2.58 -7.42 -15.39
CA LYS A 45 2.93 -8.47 -14.43
C LYS A 45 1.96 -9.65 -14.41
N ASN A 46 0.92 -9.59 -15.26
CA ASN A 46 -0.14 -10.59 -15.33
C ASN A 46 -0.83 -10.83 -13.98
N LEU A 47 -1.17 -9.75 -13.28
CA LEU A 47 -1.89 -9.75 -12.00
C LEU A 47 -3.30 -9.19 -12.19
N THR A 48 -4.28 -9.77 -11.50
CA THR A 48 -5.60 -9.13 -11.37
C THR A 48 -5.45 -7.92 -10.46
N LEU A 49 -5.79 -6.73 -10.96
CA LEU A 49 -5.78 -5.51 -10.15
C LEU A 49 -7.11 -5.31 -9.45
N ILE A 50 -7.05 -5.05 -8.15
CA ILE A 50 -8.19 -4.67 -7.33
C ILE A 50 -7.93 -3.27 -6.77
N VAL A 51 -8.86 -2.36 -7.01
CA VAL A 51 -8.86 -1.01 -6.43
C VAL A 51 -10.11 -0.88 -5.56
N PRO A 52 -10.07 -1.33 -4.30
CA PRO A 52 -11.21 -1.26 -3.42
C PRO A 52 -11.50 0.19 -3.00
N LYS A 53 -12.77 0.50 -2.80
CA LYS A 53 -13.20 1.67 -2.03
C LYS A 53 -13.25 1.26 -0.56
N THR A 54 -12.81 2.14 0.35
CA THR A 54 -13.08 1.95 1.79
C THR A 54 -14.59 1.88 2.05
N PRO A 55 -15.07 1.01 2.96
CA PRO A 55 -16.47 0.99 3.37
C PRO A 55 -16.93 2.28 4.07
N ALA A 56 -16.00 3.13 4.53
CA ALA A 56 -16.32 4.36 5.20
C ALA A 56 -16.87 5.44 4.25
N ASP A 57 -17.88 6.19 4.70
CA ASP A 57 -18.51 7.27 3.92
C ASP A 57 -17.58 8.46 3.66
N ASP A 58 -16.59 8.66 4.53
CA ASP A 58 -15.62 9.75 4.45
C ASP A 58 -14.38 9.42 3.61
N TYR A 59 -14.34 8.23 2.99
CA TYR A 59 -13.25 7.79 2.10
C TYR A 59 -11.88 7.68 2.80
N ILE A 60 -11.88 7.45 4.12
CA ILE A 60 -10.67 7.29 4.92
C ILE A 60 -10.56 5.84 5.41
N TRP A 61 -9.35 5.26 5.36
CA TRP A 61 -9.11 3.89 5.79
C TRP A 61 -8.82 3.75 7.29
N TRP A 62 -7.98 4.61 7.84
CA TRP A 62 -7.36 4.39 9.15
C TRP A 62 -8.31 4.64 10.34
N LYS A 63 -9.39 5.40 10.17
CA LYS A 63 -10.36 5.70 11.25
C LYS A 63 -11.09 4.47 11.80
N LYS A 64 -11.26 3.43 10.99
CA LYS A 64 -11.91 2.15 11.34
C LYS A 64 -11.04 0.98 10.88
N GLY A 65 -9.75 1.06 11.21
CA GLY A 65 -8.75 0.16 10.65
C GLY A 65 -9.00 -1.33 10.94
N GLU A 66 -9.57 -1.68 12.10
CA GLU A 66 -9.90 -3.08 12.40
C GLU A 66 -11.05 -3.62 11.53
N GLU A 67 -12.13 -2.85 11.35
CA GLU A 67 -13.23 -3.26 10.47
C GLU A 67 -12.81 -3.26 9.00
N ASN A 68 -12.03 -2.25 8.60
CA ASN A 68 -11.56 -2.12 7.23
C ASN A 68 -10.55 -3.23 6.86
N SER A 69 -9.74 -3.73 7.81
CA SER A 69 -8.85 -4.87 7.54
C SER A 69 -9.67 -6.14 7.30
N LYS A 70 -10.70 -6.41 8.10
CA LYS A 70 -11.61 -7.56 7.90
C LYS A 70 -12.25 -7.53 6.52
N TYR A 71 -12.78 -6.38 6.13
CA TYR A 71 -13.32 -6.17 4.77
C TYR A 71 -12.29 -6.46 3.68
N LEU A 72 -11.05 -5.98 3.83
CA LEU A 72 -9.99 -6.22 2.84
C LEU A 72 -9.61 -7.70 2.79
N ILE A 73 -9.54 -8.41 3.92
CA ILE A 73 -9.27 -9.84 3.96
C ILE A 73 -10.37 -10.63 3.24
N GLU A 74 -11.64 -10.34 3.51
CA GLU A 74 -12.77 -10.97 2.81
C GLU A 74 -12.74 -10.70 1.31
N LEU A 75 -12.48 -9.44 0.91
CA LEU A 75 -12.39 -9.09 -0.50
C LEU A 75 -11.23 -9.82 -1.19
N ILE A 76 -10.02 -9.79 -0.62
CA ILE A 76 -8.83 -10.39 -1.22
C ILE A 76 -8.98 -11.91 -1.32
N SER A 77 -9.45 -12.57 -0.26
CA SER A 77 -9.65 -14.03 -0.25
C SER A 77 -10.66 -14.52 -1.28
N SER A 78 -11.61 -13.66 -1.69
CA SER A 78 -12.59 -13.99 -2.74
C SER A 78 -12.00 -14.08 -4.15
N ILE A 79 -10.74 -13.67 -4.34
CA ILE A 79 -10.12 -13.51 -5.65
C ILE A 79 -9.22 -14.72 -5.95
N PRO A 80 -9.29 -15.30 -7.16
CA PRO A 80 -8.41 -16.39 -7.56
C PRO A 80 -6.94 -15.99 -7.46
N ASN A 81 -6.09 -16.93 -7.01
CA ASN A 81 -4.64 -16.75 -6.87
C ASN A 81 -4.24 -15.62 -5.90
N HIS A 82 -5.09 -15.30 -4.92
CA HIS A 82 -4.78 -14.29 -3.88
C HIS A 82 -3.63 -14.69 -2.96
N ASP A 83 -3.24 -15.97 -2.93
CA ASP A 83 -2.07 -16.45 -2.21
C ASP A 83 -0.75 -15.90 -2.80
N HIS A 84 -0.81 -15.29 -3.99
CA HIS A 84 0.27 -14.54 -4.63
C HIS A 84 -0.12 -13.04 -4.63
N LEU A 85 0.18 -12.33 -3.53
CA LEU A 85 -0.38 -11.01 -3.24
C LEU A 85 0.66 -9.90 -3.25
N TRP A 86 0.47 -8.93 -4.12
CA TRP A 86 1.14 -7.63 -4.03
C TRP A 86 0.18 -6.55 -3.55
N ILE A 87 0.66 -5.70 -2.64
CA ILE A 87 -0.07 -4.54 -2.14
C ILE A 87 0.68 -3.28 -2.60
N GLY A 88 0.07 -2.48 -3.46
CA GLY A 88 0.45 -1.09 -3.66
C GLY A 88 -0.49 -0.21 -2.84
N SER A 89 0.02 0.81 -2.17
CA SER A 89 -0.86 1.70 -1.41
C SER A 89 -0.31 3.10 -1.28
N PHE A 90 -1.19 4.07 -1.14
CA PHE A 90 -0.84 5.49 -1.05
C PHE A 90 -1.43 6.13 0.21
N SER A 91 -0.65 6.97 0.90
CA SER A 91 -1.10 7.82 2.01
C SER A 91 -1.88 7.01 3.07
N GLY A 92 -3.14 7.34 3.36
CA GLY A 92 -4.01 6.59 4.27
C GLY A 92 -4.16 5.09 3.96
N GLY A 93 -4.01 4.67 2.70
CA GLY A 93 -3.93 3.26 2.32
C GLY A 93 -2.62 2.59 2.76
N SER A 94 -1.51 3.32 2.76
CA SER A 94 -0.22 2.84 3.28
C SER A 94 -0.29 2.67 4.80
N GLU A 95 -0.91 3.60 5.50
CA GLU A 95 -1.21 3.49 6.94
C GLU A 95 -2.08 2.27 7.21
N MET A 96 -3.20 2.13 6.50
CA MET A 96 -4.07 0.95 6.58
C MET A 96 -3.29 -0.37 6.42
N THR A 97 -2.36 -0.38 5.46
CA THR A 97 -1.51 -1.54 5.18
C THR A 97 -0.62 -1.88 6.39
N THR A 98 0.13 -0.91 6.89
CA THR A 98 1.13 -1.11 7.95
C THR A 98 0.54 -1.21 9.34
N TYR A 99 -0.62 -0.64 9.57
CA TYR A 99 -1.20 -0.59 10.90
C TYR A 99 -2.07 -1.80 11.19
N TRP A 100 -2.86 -2.25 10.21
CA TRP A 100 -3.82 -3.34 10.43
C TRP A 100 -3.68 -4.49 9.43
N LEU A 101 -3.49 -4.24 8.14
CA LEU A 101 -3.62 -5.31 7.14
C LEU A 101 -2.49 -6.35 7.21
N ILE A 102 -1.24 -5.92 7.40
CA ILE A 102 -0.11 -6.86 7.42
C ILE A 102 -0.27 -7.91 8.52
N ASP A 103 -0.75 -7.51 9.70
CA ASP A 103 -0.97 -8.42 10.84
C ASP A 103 -2.06 -9.48 10.54
N GLN A 104 -2.94 -9.20 9.59
CA GLN A 104 -4.04 -10.09 9.19
C GLN A 104 -3.69 -11.02 8.02
N LEU A 105 -2.49 -10.91 7.43
CA LEU A 105 -2.08 -11.77 6.31
C LEU A 105 -2.11 -13.29 6.57
N PRO A 106 -1.99 -13.83 7.81
CA PRO A 106 -2.19 -15.26 8.07
C PRO A 106 -3.55 -15.78 7.60
N MET A 107 -4.58 -14.91 7.57
CA MET A 107 -5.92 -15.27 7.12
C MET A 107 -6.01 -15.51 5.60
N LEU A 108 -5.04 -15.03 4.83
CA LEU A 108 -5.00 -15.16 3.37
C LEU A 108 -4.07 -16.29 2.90
N ASN A 109 -3.35 -16.93 3.82
CA ASN A 109 -2.44 -18.05 3.51
C ASN A 109 -1.42 -17.70 2.39
N ILE A 110 -0.89 -16.47 2.43
CA ILE A 110 0.02 -15.92 1.41
C ILE A 110 1.27 -16.77 1.27
N LYS A 111 1.60 -17.14 0.03
CA LYS A 111 2.79 -17.91 -0.34
C LYS A 111 3.91 -17.02 -0.86
N GLU A 112 3.56 -15.99 -1.63
CA GLU A 112 4.50 -15.04 -2.19
C GLU A 112 3.85 -13.68 -2.37
N GLY A 113 4.66 -12.63 -2.39
CA GLY A 113 4.12 -11.28 -2.50
C GLY A 113 5.06 -10.20 -2.01
N GLY A 114 4.46 -9.07 -1.63
CA GLY A 114 5.13 -7.94 -1.01
C GLY A 114 4.23 -6.71 -0.93
N ALA A 115 4.75 -5.64 -0.32
CA ALA A 115 4.07 -4.35 -0.29
C ALA A 115 4.98 -3.21 -0.73
N VAL A 116 4.43 -2.29 -1.53
CA VAL A 116 5.06 -1.02 -1.91
C VAL A 116 4.17 0.11 -1.43
N LEU A 117 4.67 0.86 -0.45
CA LEU A 117 3.96 1.82 0.36
C LEU A 117 4.40 3.23 -0.06
N PHE A 118 3.46 4.06 -0.50
CA PHE A 118 3.74 5.40 -1.01
C PHE A 118 3.24 6.48 -0.05
N GLY A 119 4.07 7.49 0.24
CA GLY A 119 3.65 8.72 0.93
C GLY A 119 2.94 8.47 2.28
N GLY A 120 3.34 7.43 3.02
CA GLY A 120 2.69 7.08 4.28
C GLY A 120 3.11 5.70 4.78
N GLY A 121 2.33 5.17 5.71
CA GLY A 121 2.64 3.93 6.41
C GLY A 121 3.67 4.15 7.52
N GLY A 122 3.45 3.50 8.66
CA GLY A 122 4.22 3.75 9.86
C GLY A 122 4.41 2.53 10.75
N SER A 123 4.77 2.79 11.99
CA SER A 123 4.94 1.78 13.02
C SER A 123 3.61 1.55 13.74
N PRO A 124 2.96 0.36 13.64
CA PRO A 124 1.75 0.07 14.42
C PRO A 124 2.00 0.16 15.93
N LYS A 125 3.25 0.05 16.37
CA LYS A 125 3.62 0.25 17.77
C LYS A 125 3.57 1.71 18.20
N THR A 126 3.98 2.64 17.33
CA THR A 126 3.92 4.08 17.64
C THR A 126 2.47 4.52 17.79
N GLU A 127 1.59 3.99 16.93
CA GLU A 127 0.15 4.23 16.96
C GLU A 127 -0.61 3.47 18.07
N GLY A 128 0.10 2.68 18.89
CA GLY A 128 -0.53 1.90 19.97
C GLY A 128 -1.44 0.76 19.50
N ILE A 129 -1.30 0.34 18.24
CA ILE A 129 -2.14 -0.69 17.60
C ILE A 129 -1.59 -2.10 17.85
N ALA A 130 -0.29 -2.31 17.59
CA ALA A 130 0.34 -3.61 17.79
C ALA A 130 1.80 -3.47 18.22
N ASN A 131 2.19 -4.26 19.24
CA ASN A 131 3.56 -4.26 19.75
C ASN A 131 4.51 -5.16 18.93
N HIS A 132 3.96 -6.18 18.28
CA HIS A 132 4.69 -7.20 17.54
C HIS A 132 3.91 -7.58 16.28
N VAL A 133 4.62 -7.72 15.17
CA VAL A 133 4.10 -8.21 13.90
C VAL A 133 5.25 -9.03 13.29
N LYS A 134 5.59 -10.19 13.87
CA LYS A 134 6.82 -10.91 13.51
C LYS A 134 6.69 -11.58 12.16
N LYS A 135 7.70 -11.44 11.30
CA LYS A 135 7.63 -11.94 9.92
C LYS A 135 7.25 -13.41 9.83
N ASP A 136 7.89 -14.26 10.65
CA ASP A 136 7.71 -15.72 10.61
C ASP A 136 6.38 -16.18 11.22
N GLU A 137 5.70 -15.32 11.99
CA GLU A 137 4.35 -15.57 12.51
C GLU A 137 3.27 -15.17 11.49
N ILE A 138 3.61 -14.26 10.57
CA ILE A 138 2.64 -13.58 9.70
C ILE A 138 2.61 -14.14 8.27
N VAL A 139 3.77 -14.42 7.67
CA VAL A 139 3.88 -15.02 6.33
C VAL A 139 5.06 -15.98 6.31
N SER A 140 4.92 -17.18 5.75
CA SER A 140 6.02 -18.16 5.64
C SER A 140 6.96 -17.89 4.45
N GLY A 141 6.43 -17.31 3.36
CA GLY A 141 7.18 -17.00 2.14
C GLY A 141 7.86 -15.63 2.11
N THR A 142 8.31 -15.24 0.92
CA THR A 142 8.93 -13.92 0.70
C THR A 142 7.86 -12.84 0.61
N PHE A 143 7.98 -11.80 1.45
CA PHE A 143 7.08 -10.65 1.47
C PHE A 143 7.87 -9.39 1.90
N PRO A 144 8.60 -8.73 0.99
CA PRO A 144 9.33 -7.52 1.31
C PRO A 144 8.38 -6.33 1.48
N LEU A 145 8.77 -5.38 2.32
CA LEU A 145 8.05 -4.14 2.53
C LEU A 145 8.93 -2.97 2.07
N THR A 146 8.47 -2.21 1.07
CA THR A 146 9.22 -1.09 0.52
C THR A 146 8.45 0.21 0.71
N TRP A 147 9.07 1.21 1.32
CA TRP A 147 8.53 2.56 1.44
C TRP A 147 9.13 3.48 0.38
N ILE A 148 8.29 4.20 -0.35
CA ILE A 148 8.67 5.26 -1.29
C ILE A 148 8.01 6.56 -0.82
N VAL A 149 8.80 7.58 -0.53
CA VAL A 149 8.31 8.81 0.11
C VAL A 149 9.03 10.03 -0.42
N GLY A 150 8.33 11.15 -0.56
CA GLY A 150 8.95 12.42 -0.95
C GLY A 150 9.83 12.96 0.17
N GLU A 151 11.00 13.50 -0.14
CA GLU A 151 11.89 14.05 0.91
C GLU A 151 11.29 15.25 1.66
N ASN A 152 10.33 15.93 1.03
CA ASN A 152 9.63 17.10 1.58
C ASN A 152 8.21 16.75 2.07
N ASP A 153 7.88 15.46 2.20
CA ASP A 153 6.57 14.99 2.64
C ASP A 153 6.43 15.05 4.17
N TYR A 154 6.40 16.27 4.69
CA TYR A 154 6.25 16.58 6.11
C TYR A 154 4.79 16.76 6.52
N GLY A 155 3.81 16.67 5.61
CA GLY A 155 2.44 17.09 5.89
C GLY A 155 2.31 18.59 6.23
N LEU A 156 1.19 19.00 6.82
CA LEU A 156 0.95 20.41 7.15
C LEU A 156 1.65 20.86 8.44
N GLN A 157 2.09 19.94 9.29
CA GLN A 157 2.77 20.21 10.56
C GLN A 157 1.97 21.18 11.46
N THR A 158 0.64 21.02 11.46
CA THR A 158 -0.29 21.77 12.31
C THR A 158 -0.78 20.90 13.46
N GLU A 159 -1.37 21.49 14.51
CA GLU A 159 -1.99 20.71 15.59
C GLU A 159 -3.07 19.74 15.07
N ASP A 160 -3.81 20.15 14.05
CA ASP A 160 -4.90 19.37 13.44
C ASP A 160 -4.40 18.35 12.38
N ASP A 161 -3.14 18.47 11.94
CA ASP A 161 -2.48 17.57 10.98
C ASP A 161 -0.97 17.51 11.25
N PRO A 162 -0.56 16.79 12.31
CA PRO A 162 0.84 16.67 12.70
C PRO A 162 1.59 15.61 11.87
N PHE A 163 0.90 14.90 10.98
CA PHE A 163 1.43 13.73 10.31
C PHE A 163 2.59 14.09 9.37
N SER A 164 3.67 13.32 9.43
CA SER A 164 4.86 13.47 8.59
C SER A 164 5.18 12.12 7.95
N ALA A 165 4.85 11.95 6.67
CA ALA A 165 5.07 10.69 5.98
C ALA A 165 6.55 10.31 5.91
N ILE A 166 7.44 11.31 5.79
CA ILE A 166 8.88 11.08 5.78
C ILE A 166 9.35 10.48 7.11
N GLU A 167 8.84 10.94 8.25
CA GLU A 167 9.21 10.38 9.56
C GLU A 167 8.49 9.06 9.83
N THR A 168 7.18 8.97 9.59
CA THR A 168 6.41 7.74 9.86
C THR A 168 6.88 6.56 9.00
N SER A 169 7.20 6.79 7.72
CA SER A 169 7.78 5.74 6.86
C SER A 169 9.11 5.19 7.40
N LYS A 170 9.93 6.05 8.02
CA LYS A 170 11.19 5.64 8.66
C LYS A 170 10.91 4.81 9.92
N GLU A 171 9.94 5.22 10.73
CA GLU A 171 9.51 4.46 11.91
C GLU A 171 8.97 3.08 11.54
N GLY A 172 8.07 3.02 10.54
CA GLY A 172 7.51 1.78 10.04
C GLY A 172 8.59 0.84 9.50
N GLN A 173 9.48 1.36 8.65
CA GLN A 173 10.60 0.58 8.12
C GLN A 173 11.49 0.00 9.23
N LEU A 174 11.80 0.79 10.25
CA LEU A 174 12.61 0.35 11.40
C LEU A 174 11.86 -0.67 12.28
N PHE A 175 10.57 -0.46 12.51
CA PHE A 175 9.72 -1.39 13.26
C PHE A 175 9.71 -2.75 12.57
N TYR A 176 9.30 -2.82 11.30
CA TYR A 176 9.19 -4.07 10.57
C TYR A 176 10.55 -4.76 10.39
N LYS A 177 11.63 -4.00 10.17
CA LYS A 177 12.98 -4.57 10.15
C LYS A 177 13.33 -5.28 11.46
N LYS A 178 13.00 -4.69 12.61
CA LYS A 178 13.22 -5.32 13.93
C LYS A 178 12.34 -6.55 14.15
N GLN A 179 11.18 -6.63 13.50
CA GLN A 179 10.28 -7.79 13.53
C GLN A 179 10.68 -8.90 12.53
N GLY A 180 11.84 -8.78 11.86
CA GLY A 180 12.37 -9.80 10.94
C GLY A 180 11.95 -9.65 9.48
N TRP A 181 11.30 -8.55 9.10
CA TRP A 181 10.90 -8.31 7.71
C TRP A 181 12.09 -7.81 6.88
N LYS A 182 12.14 -8.23 5.62
CA LYS A 182 12.98 -7.56 4.61
C LYS A 182 12.34 -6.22 4.28
N THR A 183 13.02 -5.13 4.62
CA THR A 183 12.50 -3.78 4.37
C THR A 183 13.46 -2.93 3.56
N GLU A 184 12.89 -2.01 2.77
CA GLU A 184 13.60 -0.97 2.05
C GLU A 184 12.85 0.36 2.19
N ARG A 185 13.57 1.48 2.18
CA ARG A 185 12.97 2.82 2.16
C ARG A 185 13.75 3.74 1.23
N LYS A 186 13.03 4.43 0.35
CA LYS A 186 13.56 5.34 -0.66
C LYS A 186 12.93 6.72 -0.52
N GLY A 187 13.75 7.71 -0.20
CA GLY A 187 13.38 9.13 -0.21
C GLY A 187 13.57 9.71 -1.61
N LEU A 188 12.55 10.39 -2.14
CA LEU A 188 12.57 10.98 -3.47
C LEU A 188 12.89 12.47 -3.38
N LYS A 189 14.06 12.84 -3.91
CA LYS A 189 14.56 14.21 -3.87
C LYS A 189 13.64 15.18 -4.63
N GLY A 190 13.25 16.27 -3.99
CA GLY A 190 12.38 17.30 -4.55
C GLY A 190 10.90 16.93 -4.65
N TYR A 191 10.47 15.80 -4.09
CA TYR A 191 9.06 15.39 -4.07
C TYR A 191 8.44 15.64 -2.70
N GLU A 192 7.14 15.96 -2.73
CA GLU A 192 6.27 16.14 -1.56
C GLU A 192 5.36 14.89 -1.41
N HIS A 193 4.14 15.07 -0.91
CA HIS A 193 3.19 13.98 -0.65
C HIS A 193 2.75 13.24 -1.92
N VAL A 194 2.40 14.00 -2.96
CA VAL A 194 2.01 13.41 -4.24
C VAL A 194 3.26 13.21 -5.10
N LEU A 195 3.56 11.95 -5.39
CA LEU A 195 4.77 11.54 -6.11
C LEU A 195 4.54 11.61 -7.61
N SER A 196 4.47 12.83 -8.15
CA SER A 196 4.20 13.07 -9.56
C SER A 196 5.14 14.10 -10.17
N LYS A 197 5.31 14.02 -11.49
CA LYS A 197 6.03 15.01 -12.28
C LYS A 197 5.25 15.27 -13.55
N ASP A 198 5.03 16.56 -13.86
CA ASP A 198 4.30 17.00 -15.07
C ASP A 198 2.89 16.35 -15.20
N GLY A 199 2.23 16.07 -14.07
CA GLY A 199 0.91 15.44 -14.01
C GLY A 199 0.91 13.91 -14.10
N GLU A 200 2.06 13.28 -14.31
CA GLU A 200 2.22 11.82 -14.34
C GLU A 200 2.73 11.29 -12.99
N GLY A 201 2.02 10.31 -12.43
CA GLY A 201 2.40 9.67 -11.18
C GLY A 201 3.55 8.68 -11.35
N LEU A 202 4.42 8.59 -10.34
CA LEU A 202 5.54 7.65 -10.32
C LEU A 202 5.20 6.29 -9.71
N TYR A 203 3.95 6.07 -9.30
CA TYR A 203 3.52 4.87 -8.58
C TYR A 203 3.77 3.60 -9.39
N GLY A 204 3.36 3.55 -10.66
CA GLY A 204 3.60 2.36 -11.48
C GLY A 204 5.07 2.16 -11.88
N TYR A 205 5.88 3.23 -11.91
CA TYR A 205 7.33 3.08 -12.08
C TYR A 205 7.92 2.23 -10.93
N TYR A 206 7.64 2.61 -9.69
CA TYR A 206 8.17 1.89 -8.53
C TYR A 206 7.49 0.53 -8.33
N LEU A 207 6.19 0.41 -8.55
CA LEU A 207 5.53 -0.90 -8.52
C LEU A 207 6.17 -1.87 -9.52
N LYS A 208 6.51 -1.40 -10.74
CA LYS A 208 7.22 -2.23 -11.72
C LYS A 208 8.63 -2.62 -11.29
N GLU A 209 9.33 -1.74 -10.56
CA GLU A 209 10.67 -1.98 -10.02
C GLU A 209 10.67 -3.08 -8.94
N TYR A 210 9.66 -3.10 -8.06
CA TYR A 210 9.65 -3.98 -6.87
C TYR A 210 8.76 -5.23 -6.99
N ILE A 211 7.71 -5.20 -7.82
CA ILE A 211 6.92 -6.40 -8.12
C ILE A 211 7.75 -7.28 -9.05
N ASN A 212 7.96 -8.55 -8.69
CA ASN A 212 8.69 -9.52 -9.53
C ASN A 212 7.75 -10.32 -10.41
#